data_AF-A0A523DR89-F1
#
_entry.id   AF-A0A523DR89-F1
#
_cell.length_a   1.000
_cell.length_b   1.000
_cell.length_c   1.000
_cell.angle_alpha   90.00
_cell.angle_beta   90.00
_cell.angle_gamma   90.00
#
_symmetry.space_group_name_H-M   'P 1'
#
loop_
_entity.id
_entity.type
_entity.pdbx_description
1 polymer ?
#
loop_
_entity_poly.entity_id
_entity_poly.type
_entity_poly.pdbx_seq_one_letter_code
_entity_poly.pdbx_strand_id
1 'polypeptide(L)'
;MAAAETHLYDTRELRFLEVVRFDRIGERGRRAVMSLNSAYQKPEASWAEVAEQMVREHMLNEADARALRLLEAFALSIANTDRQHYNILLFPKGPARYVLAPAFDQVPMGYAPTAAGQLRPFDFAKPRMSSRTLDVFNEALHMAAELWERGSEDERISDAMRRICAHNATILG
;
A
#
# COMPACT_ATOMS: atom_id res chain seq x y z
N MET A 1 -9.27 4.03 6.05
CA MET A 1 -8.75 2.63 6.07
C MET A 1 -7.64 2.55 7.12
N ALA A 2 -7.46 1.40 7.76
CA ALA A 2 -6.39 1.19 8.72
C ALA A 2 -5.08 0.75 8.03
N ALA A 3 -3.94 1.12 8.61
CA ALA A 3 -2.62 0.60 8.29
C ALA A 3 -2.08 -0.19 9.48
N ALA A 4 -1.15 -1.11 9.24
CA ALA A 4 -0.42 -1.78 10.30
C ALA A 4 0.36 -0.73 11.12
N GLU A 5 0.33 -0.87 12.44
CA GLU A 5 1.11 -0.01 13.32
C GLU A 5 2.59 -0.29 13.14
N THR A 6 3.39 0.77 13.04
CA THR A 6 4.83 0.68 12.82
C THR A 6 5.62 1.52 13.80
N HIS A 7 6.81 1.03 14.14
CA HIS A 7 7.78 1.70 15.00
C HIS A 7 9.15 1.66 14.33
N LEU A 8 9.92 2.74 14.46
CA LEU A 8 11.34 2.71 14.12
C LEU A 8 12.13 2.25 15.32
N TYR A 9 13.02 1.29 15.10
CA TYR A 9 13.93 0.80 16.12
C TYR A 9 15.37 0.99 15.65
N ASP A 10 16.11 1.83 16.37
CA ASP A 10 17.49 2.19 16.03
C ASP A 10 18.47 1.50 16.97
N THR A 11 19.49 0.89 16.37
CA THR A 11 20.70 0.43 17.04
C THR A 11 21.87 1.37 16.69
N ARG A 12 23.08 1.10 17.20
CA ARG A 12 24.26 1.90 16.83
C ARG A 12 24.63 1.78 15.35
N GLU A 13 24.30 0.67 14.70
CA GLU A 13 24.79 0.31 13.35
C GLU A 13 23.67 0.20 12.31
N LEU A 14 22.45 -0.12 12.76
CA LEU A 14 21.33 -0.49 11.92
C LEU A 14 20.03 0.18 12.40
N ARG A 15 19.17 0.48 11.43
CA ARG A 15 17.78 0.91 11.62
C ARG A 15 16.85 -0.20 11.17
N PHE A 16 15.83 -0.48 11.98
CA PHE A 16 14.79 -1.46 11.70
C PHE A 16 13.41 -0.79 11.65
N LEU A 17 12.53 -1.33 10.82
CA LEU A 17 11.11 -1.02 10.85
C LEU A 17 10.39 -2.20 11.52
N GLU A 18 9.90 -1.98 12.73
CA GLU A 18 9.02 -2.93 13.40
C GLU A 18 7.58 -2.72 12.92
N VAL A 19 6.91 -3.81 12.56
CA VAL A 19 5.51 -3.81 12.13
C VAL A 19 4.71 -4.70 13.08
N VAL A 20 3.75 -4.11 13.79
CA VAL A 20 2.90 -4.85 14.72
C VAL A 20 1.96 -5.76 13.93
N ARG A 21 2.02 -7.06 14.23
CA ARG A 21 1.19 -8.06 13.55
C ARG A 21 -0.28 -7.94 13.93
N PHE A 22 -1.11 -7.54 12.97
CA PHE A 22 -2.57 -7.45 13.12
C PHE A 22 -3.30 -8.81 13.09
N ASP A 23 -2.57 -9.92 12.89
CA ASP A 23 -3.11 -11.28 12.92
C ASP A 23 -2.85 -12.01 14.25
N ARG A 24 -2.40 -11.30 15.29
CA ARG A 24 -2.18 -11.82 16.65
C ARG A 24 -3.22 -11.28 17.63
N ILE A 25 -3.61 -12.11 18.60
CA ILE A 25 -4.55 -11.78 19.67
C ILE A 25 -3.91 -12.17 21.00
N GLY A 26 -3.42 -11.18 21.75
CA GLY A 26 -2.60 -11.42 22.93
C GLY A 26 -1.34 -12.25 22.62
N GLU A 27 -0.78 -12.92 23.63
CA GLU A 27 0.49 -13.65 23.47
C GLU A 27 0.38 -14.90 22.59
N ARG A 28 -0.75 -15.64 22.69
CA ARG A 28 -0.90 -16.98 22.10
C ARG A 28 -1.98 -17.07 21.04
N GLY A 29 -2.89 -16.09 20.97
CA GLY A 29 -3.98 -16.10 20.01
C GLY A 29 -3.52 -15.70 18.61
N ARG A 30 -4.24 -16.22 17.62
CA ARG A 30 -4.05 -15.89 16.21
C ARG A 30 -5.40 -15.63 15.57
N ARG A 31 -5.40 -14.72 14.59
CA ARG A 31 -6.52 -14.47 13.71
C ARG A 31 -6.15 -15.00 12.32
N ALA A 32 -7.05 -15.74 11.69
CA ALA A 32 -6.82 -16.22 10.34
C ALA A 32 -6.69 -15.02 9.37
N VAL A 33 -5.65 -15.06 8.53
CA VAL A 33 -5.42 -14.13 7.42
C VAL A 33 -5.15 -14.91 6.15
N MET A 34 -5.57 -14.36 5.02
CA MET A 34 -5.35 -14.92 3.69
C MET A 34 -4.89 -13.79 2.76
N SER A 35 -3.92 -14.04 1.89
CA SER A 35 -3.57 -13.06 0.86
C SER A 35 -4.66 -12.96 -0.18
N LEU A 36 -4.75 -11.81 -0.85
CA LEU A 36 -5.66 -11.64 -1.98
C LEU A 36 -5.39 -12.69 -3.06
N ASN A 37 -4.12 -13.02 -3.31
CA ASN A 37 -3.71 -14.04 -4.28
C ASN A 37 -4.31 -15.42 -3.96
N SER A 38 -4.31 -15.80 -2.68
CA SER A 38 -4.88 -17.08 -2.23
C SER A 38 -6.41 -17.05 -2.19
N ALA A 39 -7.01 -15.90 -1.87
CA ALA A 39 -8.45 -15.75 -1.78
C ALA A 39 -9.13 -15.60 -3.16
N TYR A 40 -8.41 -15.04 -4.13
CA TYR A 40 -8.93 -14.67 -5.44
C TYR A 40 -7.83 -14.86 -6.51
N GLN A 41 -7.85 -16.01 -7.19
CA GLN A 41 -6.79 -16.47 -8.11
C GLN A 41 -6.79 -15.73 -9.46
N LYS A 42 -6.52 -14.42 -9.46
CA LYS A 42 -6.35 -13.58 -10.66
C LYS A 42 -5.14 -12.64 -10.53
N PRO A 43 -3.93 -13.18 -10.42
CA PRO A 43 -2.73 -12.38 -10.10
C PRO A 43 -2.43 -11.26 -11.11
N GLU A 44 -2.93 -11.37 -12.33
CA GLU A 44 -2.80 -10.36 -13.40
C GLU A 44 -3.76 -9.18 -13.26
N ALA A 45 -4.87 -9.34 -12.53
CA ALA A 45 -5.85 -8.28 -12.37
C ALA A 45 -5.35 -7.20 -11.39
N SER A 46 -5.79 -5.96 -11.58
CA SER A 46 -5.51 -4.90 -10.60
C SER A 46 -6.29 -5.14 -9.30
N TRP A 47 -5.84 -4.57 -8.18
CA TRP A 47 -6.56 -4.71 -6.90
C TRP A 47 -7.98 -4.13 -6.96
N ALA A 48 -8.17 -3.03 -7.69
CA ALA A 48 -9.45 -2.37 -7.92
C ALA A 48 -10.37 -3.21 -8.81
N GLU A 49 -9.83 -3.87 -9.84
CA GLU A 49 -10.60 -4.84 -10.62
C GLU A 49 -11.06 -6.01 -9.75
N VAL A 50 -10.16 -6.58 -8.95
CA VAL A 50 -10.49 -7.65 -8.01
C VAL A 50 -11.53 -7.17 -6.99
N ALA A 51 -11.41 -5.95 -6.47
CA ALA A 51 -12.37 -5.38 -5.53
C ALA A 51 -13.79 -5.35 -6.11
N GLU A 52 -13.96 -4.86 -7.35
CA GLU A 52 -15.27 -4.87 -8.03
C GLU A 52 -15.80 -6.29 -8.26
N GLN A 53 -14.93 -7.23 -8.63
CA GLN A 53 -15.32 -8.62 -8.87
C GLN A 53 -15.76 -9.32 -7.58
N MET A 54 -15.00 -9.17 -6.49
CA MET A 54 -15.32 -9.75 -5.18
C MET A 54 -16.62 -9.17 -4.60
N VAL A 55 -16.99 -7.94 -4.91
CA VAL A 55 -18.32 -7.39 -4.54
C VAL A 55 -19.43 -8.09 -5.32
N ARG A 56 -19.28 -8.24 -6.64
CA ARG A 56 -20.26 -8.95 -7.48
C ARG A 56 -20.48 -10.39 -7.05
N GLU A 57 -19.42 -11.03 -6.54
CA GLU A 57 -19.45 -12.40 -6.01
C GLU A 57 -19.82 -12.46 -4.52
N HIS A 58 -20.18 -11.33 -3.90
CA HIS A 58 -20.55 -11.21 -2.49
C HIS A 58 -19.46 -11.65 -1.50
N MET A 59 -18.20 -11.66 -1.93
CA MET A 59 -17.02 -12.00 -1.13
C MET A 59 -16.48 -10.81 -0.32
N LEU A 60 -16.62 -9.58 -0.83
CA LEU A 60 -16.34 -8.33 -0.12
C LEU A 60 -17.61 -7.47 -0.02
N ASN A 61 -17.68 -6.64 1.02
CA ASN A 61 -18.66 -5.55 1.06
C ASN A 61 -18.11 -4.31 0.33
N GLU A 62 -18.99 -3.36 0.03
CA GLU A 62 -18.64 -2.14 -0.70
C GLU A 62 -17.61 -1.26 0.01
N ALA A 63 -17.61 -1.22 1.34
CA ALA A 63 -16.67 -0.41 2.10
C ALA A 63 -15.23 -0.97 2.02
N ASP A 64 -15.07 -2.29 2.16
CA ASP A 64 -13.79 -2.98 1.99
C ASP A 64 -13.31 -2.91 0.55
N ALA A 65 -14.23 -3.03 -0.43
CA ALA A 65 -13.90 -2.90 -1.83
C ALA A 65 -13.44 -1.48 -2.18
N ARG A 66 -14.11 -0.45 -1.67
CA ARG A 66 -13.67 0.94 -1.81
C ARG A 66 -12.29 1.16 -1.20
N ALA A 67 -12.03 0.61 -0.01
CA ALA A 67 -10.72 0.69 0.63
C ALA A 67 -9.61 0.03 -0.21
N LEU A 68 -9.90 -1.11 -0.85
CA LEU A 68 -8.95 -1.78 -1.74
C LEU A 68 -8.68 -0.96 -3.03
N ARG A 69 -9.71 -0.32 -3.60
CA ARG A 69 -9.54 0.63 -4.72
C ARG A 69 -8.72 1.85 -4.32
N LEU A 70 -8.92 2.35 -3.10
CA LEU A 70 -8.14 3.43 -2.54
C LEU A 70 -6.66 3.03 -2.38
N LEU A 71 -6.37 1.80 -1.92
CA LEU A 71 -4.99 1.30 -1.86
C LEU A 71 -4.33 1.24 -3.23
N GLU A 72 -5.03 0.79 -4.27
CA GLU A 72 -4.46 0.79 -5.61
C GLU A 72 -4.09 2.21 -6.07
N ALA A 73 -5.04 3.15 -5.94
CA ALA A 73 -4.82 4.53 -6.35
C ALA A 73 -3.69 5.18 -5.54
N PHE A 74 -3.62 4.90 -4.23
CA PHE A 74 -2.55 5.38 -3.36
C PHE A 74 -1.19 4.80 -3.77
N ALA A 75 -1.11 3.47 -3.94
CA ALA A 75 0.12 2.78 -4.34
C ALA A 75 0.69 3.34 -5.67
N LEU A 76 -0.17 3.57 -6.66
CA LEU A 76 0.23 4.22 -7.92
C LEU A 76 0.74 5.65 -7.68
N SER A 77 0.07 6.41 -6.81
CA SER A 77 0.41 7.80 -6.48
C SER A 77 1.69 7.95 -5.65
N ILE A 78 2.22 6.85 -5.11
CA ILE A 78 3.49 6.84 -4.38
C ILE A 78 4.60 6.12 -5.15
N ALA A 79 4.46 5.90 -6.47
CA ALA A 79 5.43 5.15 -7.26
C ALA A 79 5.67 3.71 -6.74
N ASN A 80 4.69 3.10 -6.06
CA ASN A 80 4.80 1.71 -5.67
C ASN A 80 4.60 0.82 -6.90
N THR A 81 5.70 0.38 -7.49
CA THR A 81 5.73 -0.52 -8.64
C THR A 81 5.46 -1.98 -8.27
N ASP A 82 5.58 -2.34 -6.99
CA ASP A 82 5.42 -3.70 -6.47
C ASP A 82 4.04 -3.94 -5.83
N ARG A 83 3.01 -4.01 -6.67
CA ARG A 83 1.61 -4.19 -6.24
C ARG A 83 1.15 -5.65 -6.38
N GLN A 84 1.94 -6.58 -5.86
CA GLN A 84 1.57 -8.00 -5.89
C GLN A 84 0.36 -8.26 -4.99
N HIS A 85 -0.47 -9.24 -5.35
CA HIS A 85 -1.64 -9.63 -4.55
C HIS A 85 -1.26 -10.25 -3.19
N TYR A 86 0.01 -10.60 -2.98
CA TYR A 86 0.53 -11.00 -1.67
C TYR A 86 0.64 -9.83 -0.68
N ASN A 87 0.66 -8.59 -1.17
CA ASN A 87 0.74 -7.37 -0.34
C ASN A 87 -0.63 -6.88 0.14
N ILE A 88 -1.70 -7.64 -0.16
CA ILE A 88 -3.04 -7.42 0.35
C ILE A 88 -3.46 -8.63 1.16
N LEU A 89 -3.80 -8.41 2.43
CA LEU A 89 -4.33 -9.46 3.31
C LEU A 89 -5.81 -9.23 3.60
N LEU A 90 -6.50 -10.33 3.83
CA LEU A 90 -7.93 -10.41 4.09
C LEU A 90 -8.17 -11.26 5.34
N PHE A 91 -9.12 -10.84 6.18
CA PHE A 91 -9.65 -11.66 7.26
C PHE A 91 -10.87 -12.45 6.76
N PRO A 92 -10.86 -13.80 6.82
CA PRO A 92 -12.04 -14.60 6.53
C PRO A 92 -13.18 -14.30 7.52
N LYS A 93 -14.41 -14.14 7.02
CA LYS A 93 -15.63 -13.89 7.79
C LYS A 93 -16.70 -14.92 7.42
N GLY A 94 -16.45 -16.18 7.79
CA GLY A 94 -17.30 -17.31 7.43
C GLY A 94 -17.01 -17.83 6.02
N PRO A 95 -17.95 -18.55 5.40
CA PRO A 95 -17.75 -19.15 4.08
C PRO A 95 -17.64 -18.08 2.99
N ALA A 96 -16.52 -18.08 2.27
CA ALA A 96 -16.28 -17.27 1.07
C ALA A 96 -16.47 -15.74 1.23
N ARG A 97 -16.51 -15.22 2.45
CA ARG A 97 -16.58 -13.78 2.74
C ARG A 97 -15.31 -13.31 3.43
N TYR A 98 -14.92 -12.08 3.13
CA TYR A 98 -13.68 -11.49 3.59
C TYR A 98 -13.91 -10.07 4.08
N VAL A 99 -12.99 -9.60 4.91
CA VAL A 99 -12.85 -8.20 5.33
C VAL A 99 -11.42 -7.78 5.02
N LEU A 100 -11.22 -6.58 4.49
CA LEU A 100 -9.89 -6.09 4.18
C LEU A 100 -9.08 -5.94 5.48
N ALA A 101 -7.87 -6.52 5.51
CA ALA A 101 -6.96 -6.33 6.64
C ALA A 101 -6.27 -4.97 6.55
N PRO A 102 -5.64 -4.48 7.63
CA PRO A 102 -4.86 -3.24 7.58
C PRO A 102 -3.79 -3.28 6.49
N ALA A 103 -3.58 -2.14 5.84
CA ALA A 103 -2.56 -1.99 4.82
C ALA A 103 -1.15 -2.17 5.42
N PHE A 104 -0.26 -2.80 4.66
CA PHE A 104 1.16 -2.93 4.98
C PHE A 104 1.96 -2.86 3.68
N ASP A 105 3.27 -2.70 3.80
CA ASP A 105 4.20 -2.73 2.65
C ASP A 105 3.84 -1.75 1.51
N GLN A 106 3.40 -0.55 1.89
CA GLN A 106 3.14 0.54 0.95
C GLN A 106 4.41 1.40 0.85
N VAL A 107 5.28 1.04 -0.08
CA VAL A 107 6.63 1.61 -0.23
C VAL A 107 6.82 2.11 -1.67
N PRO A 108 7.52 3.25 -1.89
CA PRO A 108 7.74 3.80 -3.24
C PRO A 108 8.82 3.02 -4.01
N MET A 109 8.51 1.79 -4.39
CA MET A 109 9.44 0.82 -4.98
C MET A 109 10.05 1.26 -6.33
N GLY A 110 9.51 2.29 -6.99
CA GLY A 110 10.16 2.94 -8.13
C GLY A 110 11.57 3.46 -7.83
N TYR A 111 11.86 3.80 -6.57
CA TYR A 111 13.17 4.28 -6.12
C TYR A 111 14.03 3.21 -5.45
N ALA A 112 13.56 1.96 -5.38
CA ALA A 112 14.33 0.87 -4.82
C ALA A 112 15.59 0.60 -5.66
N PRO A 113 16.73 0.25 -5.04
CA PRO A 113 17.89 -0.20 -5.78
C PRO A 113 17.57 -1.48 -6.58
N THR A 114 18.26 -1.66 -7.70
CA THR A 114 18.19 -2.93 -8.45
C THR A 114 18.73 -4.09 -7.62
N ALA A 115 18.52 -5.32 -8.07
CA ALA A 115 19.14 -6.51 -7.46
C ALA A 115 20.69 -6.43 -7.42
N ALA A 116 21.31 -5.62 -8.29
CA ALA A 116 22.74 -5.34 -8.29
C ALA A 116 23.15 -4.15 -7.40
N GLY A 117 22.22 -3.58 -6.64
CA GLY A 117 22.45 -2.46 -5.72
C GLY A 117 22.48 -1.07 -6.37
N GLN A 118 22.10 -0.94 -7.65
CA GLN A 118 22.18 0.33 -8.36
C GLN A 118 20.91 1.16 -8.17
N LEU A 119 21.06 2.44 -7.84
CA LEU A 119 19.97 3.42 -7.91
C LEU A 119 19.81 3.89 -9.35
N ARG A 120 18.62 3.73 -9.91
CA ARG A 120 18.30 4.23 -11.26
C ARG A 120 17.40 5.47 -11.14
N PRO A 121 17.55 6.46 -12.03
CA PRO A 121 16.57 7.52 -12.16
C PRO A 121 15.18 6.91 -12.38
N PHE A 122 14.21 7.39 -11.62
CA PHE A 122 12.81 7.05 -11.78
C PHE A 122 12.04 8.32 -12.11
N ASP A 123 11.47 8.36 -13.31
CA ASP A 123 10.66 9.49 -13.77
C ASP A 123 9.25 9.34 -13.20
N PHE A 124 8.99 10.03 -12.10
CA PHE A 124 7.69 9.98 -11.45
C PHE A 124 6.70 10.86 -12.21
N ALA A 125 5.53 10.30 -12.48
CA ALA A 125 4.43 11.02 -13.09
C ALA A 125 3.18 10.79 -12.26
N LYS A 126 2.34 11.83 -12.18
CA LYS A 126 1.00 11.72 -11.59
C LYS A 126 0.25 10.57 -12.28
N PRO A 127 -0.28 9.59 -11.52
CA PRO A 127 -0.94 8.45 -12.13
C PRO A 127 -2.19 8.88 -12.90
N ARG A 128 -2.55 8.11 -13.92
CA ARG A 128 -3.81 8.34 -14.64
C ARG A 128 -4.97 7.83 -13.81
N MET A 129 -6.01 8.64 -13.70
CA MET A 129 -7.28 8.22 -13.13
C MET A 129 -7.91 7.12 -14.00
N SER A 130 -8.40 6.05 -13.37
CA SER A 130 -9.17 5.01 -14.05
C SER A 130 -10.64 5.12 -13.63
N SER A 131 -11.55 4.54 -14.42
CA SER A 131 -12.96 4.45 -14.03
C SER A 131 -13.16 3.66 -12.72
N ARG A 132 -12.25 2.73 -12.41
CA ARG A 132 -12.31 1.90 -11.19
C ARG A 132 -11.95 2.69 -9.94
N THR A 133 -11.06 3.66 -10.05
CA THR A 133 -10.60 4.44 -8.90
C THR A 133 -11.21 5.83 -8.82
N LEU A 134 -12.16 6.16 -9.72
CA LEU A 134 -12.75 7.49 -9.84
C LEU A 134 -13.29 8.05 -8.51
N ASP A 135 -13.94 7.21 -7.70
CA ASP A 135 -14.56 7.56 -6.42
C ASP A 135 -13.54 7.81 -5.28
N VAL A 136 -12.30 7.38 -5.47
CA VAL A 136 -11.21 7.43 -4.47
C VAL A 136 -9.98 8.19 -4.95
N PHE A 137 -9.93 8.58 -6.23
CA PHE A 137 -8.71 9.08 -6.87
C PHE A 137 -8.17 10.36 -6.20
N ASN A 138 -9.03 11.34 -5.97
CA ASN A 138 -8.62 12.59 -5.31
C ASN A 138 -8.21 12.36 -3.84
N GLU A 139 -8.85 11.42 -3.14
CA GLU A 139 -8.46 11.03 -1.78
C GLU A 139 -7.06 10.40 -1.78
N ALA A 140 -6.79 9.47 -2.71
CA ALA A 140 -5.48 8.86 -2.87
C ALA A 140 -4.38 9.87 -3.21
N LEU A 141 -4.66 10.82 -4.11
CA LEU A 141 -3.71 11.87 -4.46
C LEU A 141 -3.39 12.75 -3.26
N HIS A 142 -4.38 13.12 -2.46
CA HIS A 142 -4.18 13.93 -1.26
C HIS A 142 -3.32 13.18 -0.23
N MET A 143 -3.64 11.90 0.03
CA MET A 143 -2.84 11.06 0.94
C MET A 143 -1.39 10.91 0.45
N ALA A 144 -1.18 10.74 -0.86
CA ALA A 144 0.14 10.59 -1.44
C ALA A 144 0.93 11.91 -1.42
N ALA A 145 0.29 13.04 -1.67
CA ALA A 145 0.90 14.36 -1.53
C ALA A 145 1.36 14.59 -0.08
N GLU A 146 0.52 14.27 0.92
CA GLU A 146 0.90 14.37 2.33
C GLU A 146 2.09 13.44 2.67
N LEU A 147 2.14 12.23 2.13
CA LEU A 147 3.29 11.33 2.30
C LEU A 147 4.57 11.97 1.76
N TRP A 148 4.52 12.52 0.55
CA TRP A 148 5.67 13.16 -0.09
C TRP A 148 6.11 14.44 0.61
N GLU A 149 5.17 15.28 1.04
CA GLU A 149 5.47 16.49 1.82
C GLU A 149 6.11 16.13 3.18
N ARG A 150 5.53 15.16 3.91
CA ARG A 150 6.15 14.70 5.16
C ARG A 150 7.54 14.13 4.92
N GLY A 151 7.72 13.39 3.83
CA GLY A 151 9.02 12.86 3.43
C GLY A 151 10.05 13.95 3.12
N SER A 152 9.66 15.10 2.56
CA SER A 152 10.62 16.18 2.26
C SER A 152 11.21 16.83 3.51
N GLU A 153 10.48 16.80 4.61
CA GLU A 153 10.87 17.41 5.88
C GLU A 153 11.42 16.40 6.92
N ASP A 154 11.37 15.11 6.62
CA ASP A 154 11.78 14.06 7.58
C ASP A 154 13.29 13.87 7.64
N GLU A 155 13.95 14.45 8.65
CA GLU A 155 15.39 14.34 8.87
C GLU A 155 15.91 12.89 8.98
N ARG A 156 15.04 11.90 9.20
CA ARG A 156 15.40 10.48 9.26
C ARG A 156 15.72 9.89 7.89
N ILE A 157 15.29 10.51 6.80
CA ILE A 157 15.58 10.06 5.43
C ILE A 157 16.68 10.91 4.80
N SER A 158 17.45 10.33 3.86
CA SER A 158 18.61 11.01 3.26
C SER A 158 18.22 12.27 2.50
N ASP A 159 19.12 13.25 2.43
CA ASP A 159 18.89 14.51 1.68
C ASP A 159 18.50 14.28 0.23
N ALA A 160 19.07 13.24 -0.40
CA ALA A 160 18.72 12.85 -1.75
C ALA A 160 17.26 12.38 -1.85
N MET A 161 16.80 11.57 -0.90
CA MET A 161 15.40 11.14 -0.86
C MET A 161 14.46 12.29 -0.51
N ARG A 162 14.82 13.19 0.41
CA ARG A 162 14.01 14.39 0.73
C ARG A 162 13.77 15.26 -0.50
N ARG A 163 14.78 15.43 -1.37
CA ARG A 163 14.62 16.14 -2.65
C ARG A 163 13.67 15.43 -3.62
N ILE A 164 13.73 14.09 -3.68
CA ILE A 164 12.78 13.29 -4.47
C ILE A 164 11.36 13.48 -3.94
N CYS A 165 11.18 13.40 -2.63
CA CYS A 165 9.89 13.63 -1.97
C CYS A 165 9.32 15.02 -2.30
N ALA A 166 10.12 16.08 -2.14
CA ALA A 166 9.70 17.45 -2.47
C ALA A 166 9.29 17.58 -3.94
N HIS A 167 10.05 16.99 -4.86
CA HIS A 167 9.72 16.99 -6.29
C HIS A 167 8.40 16.26 -6.57
N ASN A 168 8.21 15.07 -6.00
CA ASN A 168 7.00 14.29 -6.19
C ASN A 168 5.76 14.97 -5.62
N ALA A 169 5.87 15.67 -4.49
CA ALA A 169 4.80 16.49 -3.93
C ALA A 169 4.32 17.55 -4.94
N THR A 170 5.25 18.24 -5.62
CA THR A 170 4.91 19.25 -6.66
C THR A 170 4.23 18.66 -7.89
N ILE A 171 4.46 17.38 -8.20
CA ILE A 171 3.82 16.68 -9.32
C ILE A 171 2.37 16.30 -8.98
N LEU A 172 2.08 16.02 -7.70
CA LEU A 172 0.75 15.61 -7.25
C LEU A 172 -0.18 16.77 -6.92
N GLY A 173 0.36 17.86 -6.36
CA GLY A 173 -0.34 19.13 -6.12
C GLY A 173 -0.93 19.74 -7.40
#